data_AF-A0A3D4UXM3-F1
#
_entry.id   AF-A0A3D4UXM3-F1
#
_cell.length_a   1.000
_cell.length_b   1.000
_cell.length_c   1.000
_cell.angle_alpha   90.00
_cell.angle_beta   90.00
_cell.angle_gamma   90.00
#
_symmetry.space_group_name_H-M   'P 1'
#
loop_
_entity.id
_entity.type
_entity.pdbx_description
1 polymer ?
#
loop_
_entity_poly.entity_id
_entity_poly.type
_entity_poly.pdbx_seq_one_letter_code
_entity_poly.pdbx_strand_id
1 'polypeptide(L)'
;MLMLQQSKDRKTVQEFAEYFDVSKRTIFRDFNALQEINVPITWDKYSGYGVMPGFKIPPLMFSSHELATIIVGLNFVKSQVDARLVEDAKGVEVKIKNVLPDELKSFMESLQNKTIVDPYLKFGSEKKEGGNWYKISSAISQKKRIP
;
A
#
# COMPACT_ATOMS: atom_id res chain seq x y z
N MET A 1 -15.22 -1.77 4.92
CA MET A 1 -14.88 -0.49 5.59
C MET A 1 -14.57 0.69 4.65
N LEU A 2 -14.10 0.50 3.41
CA LEU A 2 -13.81 1.61 2.48
C LEU A 2 -15.01 2.53 2.18
N MET A 3 -16.25 2.07 2.34
CA MET A 3 -17.44 2.90 2.14
C MET A 3 -17.59 4.03 3.15
N LEU A 4 -17.10 3.87 4.39
CA LEU A 4 -17.16 4.96 5.39
C LEU A 4 -16.22 6.12 5.05
N GLN A 5 -15.30 5.96 4.07
CA GLN A 5 -14.43 7.04 3.59
C GLN A 5 -15.14 8.02 2.66
N GLN A 6 -16.25 7.64 2.04
CA GLN A 6 -17.03 8.58 1.24
C GLN A 6 -17.93 9.37 2.20
N SER A 7 -17.47 10.57 2.54
CA SER A 7 -18.09 11.52 3.50
C SER A 7 -19.54 11.92 3.19
N LYS A 8 -20.12 11.45 2.07
CA LYS A 8 -21.49 11.74 1.65
C LYS A 8 -22.47 10.57 1.74
N ASP A 9 -22.00 9.34 1.95
CA ASP A 9 -22.86 8.15 1.96
C ASP A 9 -23.09 7.66 3.39
N ARG A 10 -24.24 8.03 3.97
CA ARG A 10 -24.73 7.41 5.21
C ARG A 10 -25.54 6.17 4.84
N LYS A 11 -25.40 5.10 5.62
CA LYS A 11 -26.12 3.83 5.44
C LYS A 11 -26.52 3.23 6.78
N THR A 12 -27.65 2.55 6.81
CA THR A 12 -28.09 1.75 7.96
C THR A 12 -27.19 0.54 8.17
N VAL A 13 -27.22 -0.03 9.37
CA VAL A 13 -26.50 -1.29 9.68
C VAL A 13 -26.99 -2.44 8.81
N GLN A 14 -28.26 -2.44 8.41
CA GLN A 14 -28.82 -3.44 7.51
C GLN A 14 -28.18 -3.33 6.13
N GLU A 15 -28.09 -2.13 5.56
CA GLU A 15 -27.46 -1.91 4.27
C GLU A 15 -25.96 -2.26 4.29
N PHE A 16 -25.26 -1.98 5.39
CA PHE A 16 -23.87 -2.43 5.55
C PHE A 16 -23.74 -3.95 5.64
N ALA A 17 -24.64 -4.61 6.38
CA ALA A 17 -24.67 -6.06 6.50
C ALA A 17 -24.91 -6.74 5.15
N GLU A 18 -25.88 -6.24 4.38
CA GLU A 18 -26.19 -6.72 3.02
C GLU A 18 -25.04 -6.47 2.05
N TYR A 19 -24.46 -5.26 2.05
CA TYR A 19 -23.39 -4.91 1.12
C TYR A 19 -22.12 -5.75 1.32
N PHE A 20 -21.76 -6.02 2.58
CA PHE A 20 -20.56 -6.79 2.92
C PHE A 20 -20.83 -8.29 3.08
N ASP A 21 -22.09 -8.73 2.91
CA ASP A 21 -22.53 -10.12 3.13
C ASP A 21 -22.13 -10.67 4.52
N VAL A 22 -22.42 -9.89 5.56
CA VAL A 22 -22.09 -10.23 6.95
C VAL A 22 -23.24 -9.94 7.89
N SER A 23 -23.17 -10.48 9.12
CA SER A 23 -24.16 -10.18 10.16
C SER A 23 -24.07 -8.74 10.68
N LYS A 24 -25.19 -8.21 11.19
CA LYS A 24 -25.21 -6.93 11.93
C LYS A 24 -24.24 -6.89 13.10
N ARG A 25 -24.04 -8.03 13.79
CA ARG A 25 -23.09 -8.16 14.90
C ARG A 25 -21.65 -7.88 14.43
N THR A 26 -21.30 -8.37 13.24
CA THR A 26 -20.00 -8.10 12.60
C THR A 26 -19.84 -6.60 12.35
N ILE A 27 -20.87 -5.95 11.82
CA ILE A 27 -20.85 -4.50 11.58
C ILE A 27 -20.67 -3.70 12.89
N PHE A 28 -21.41 -4.03 13.95
CA PHE A 28 -21.25 -3.35 15.24
C PHE A 28 -19.88 -3.57 15.87
N ARG A 29 -19.33 -4.80 15.80
CA ARG A 29 -17.97 -5.08 16.27
C ARG A 29 -16.95 -4.22 15.51
N ASP A 30 -17.11 -4.12 14.20
CA ASP A 30 -16.23 -3.36 13.32
C ASP A 30 -16.37 -1.84 13.56
N PHE A 31 -17.57 -1.33 13.87
CA PHE A 31 -17.76 0.06 14.32
C PHE A 31 -17.04 0.36 15.63
N ASN A 32 -17.11 -0.56 16.60
CA ASN A 32 -16.39 -0.40 17.87
C ASN A 32 -14.87 -0.36 17.62
N ALA A 33 -14.34 -1.26 16.79
CA ALA A 33 -12.92 -1.25 16.42
C ALA A 33 -12.49 0.06 15.72
N LEU A 34 -13.37 0.65 14.90
CA LEU A 34 -13.13 1.96 14.30
C LEU A 34 -13.11 3.09 15.34
N GLN A 35 -14.01 3.06 16.32
CA GLN A 35 -14.00 4.02 17.42
C GLN A 35 -12.74 3.89 18.29
N GLU A 36 -12.24 2.67 18.50
CA GLU A 36 -10.98 2.41 19.24
C GLU A 36 -9.76 3.08 18.58
N ILE A 37 -9.76 3.20 17.24
CA ILE A 37 -8.73 3.94 16.48
C ILE A 37 -9.11 5.41 16.24
N ASN A 38 -10.00 5.97 17.07
CA ASN A 38 -10.46 7.35 17.04
C ASN A 38 -11.16 7.79 15.75
N VAL A 39 -11.84 6.87 15.04
CA VAL A 39 -12.72 7.24 13.91
C VAL A 39 -14.10 7.62 14.47
N PRO A 40 -14.55 8.89 14.34
CA PRO A 40 -15.80 9.36 14.88
C PRO A 40 -16.97 8.91 14.00
N ILE A 41 -17.49 7.73 14.32
CA ILE A 41 -18.74 7.23 13.75
C ILE A 41 -19.91 8.03 14.32
N THR A 42 -20.73 8.57 13.43
CA THR A 42 -21.96 9.30 13.75
C THR A 42 -23.16 8.49 13.31
N TRP A 43 -24.27 8.63 14.05
CA TRP A 43 -25.54 8.02 13.71
C TRP A 43 -26.59 9.11 13.48
N ASP A 44 -27.37 8.95 12.42
CA ASP A 44 -28.55 9.76 12.15
C ASP A 44 -29.78 8.85 12.01
N LYS A 45 -30.90 9.27 12.58
CA LYS A 45 -32.13 8.47 12.62
C LYS A 45 -32.72 8.21 11.22
N TYR A 46 -32.55 9.15 10.29
CA TYR A 46 -33.16 9.09 8.96
C TYR A 46 -32.19 8.55 7.90
N SER A 47 -30.90 8.78 8.11
CA SER A 47 -29.86 8.56 7.12
C SER A 47 -28.93 7.39 7.48
N GLY A 48 -28.97 6.91 8.73
CA GLY A 48 -28.12 5.83 9.22
C GLY A 48 -26.73 6.29 9.69
N TYR A 49 -25.79 5.36 9.69
CA TYR A 49 -24.43 5.54 10.17
C TYR A 49 -23.54 6.15 9.09
N GLY A 50 -22.62 7.02 9.51
CA GLY A 50 -21.60 7.64 8.66
C GLY A 50 -20.49 8.25 9.51
N VAL A 51 -19.47 8.81 8.88
CA VAL A 51 -18.34 9.44 9.58
C VAL A 51 -18.61 10.94 9.79
N MET A 52 -18.09 11.51 10.88
CA MET A 52 -18.22 12.94 11.14
C MET A 52 -17.76 13.77 9.93
N PRO A 53 -18.56 14.74 9.45
CA PRO A 53 -18.17 15.61 8.35
C PRO A 53 -16.83 16.31 8.64
N GLY A 54 -15.91 16.26 7.68
CA GLY A 54 -14.57 16.84 7.84
C GLY A 54 -13.55 15.92 8.53
N PHE A 55 -13.97 14.78 9.10
CA PHE A 55 -13.03 13.77 9.55
C PHE A 55 -12.42 13.08 8.34
N LYS A 56 -11.12 13.31 8.13
CA LYS A 56 -10.33 12.61 7.13
C LYS A 56 -9.89 11.30 7.76
N ILE A 57 -10.49 10.19 7.31
CA ILE A 57 -9.92 8.87 7.60
C ILE A 57 -8.45 8.91 7.13
N PRO A 58 -7.49 8.41 7.94
CA PRO A 58 -6.10 8.42 7.56
C PRO A 58 -5.93 7.85 6.14
N PRO A 59 -5.15 8.51 5.28
CA PRO A 59 -4.88 8.02 3.93
C PRO A 59 -4.44 6.56 3.98
N LEU A 60 -4.87 5.78 2.97
CA LEU A 60 -4.62 4.34 2.78
C LEU A 60 -3.57 3.77 3.74
N MET A 61 -4.02 3.03 4.76
CA MET A 61 -3.15 2.37 5.74
C MET A 61 -2.46 1.17 5.06
N PHE A 62 -1.46 1.42 4.22
CA PHE A 62 -0.58 0.36 3.74
C PHE A 62 0.24 -0.16 4.92
N SER A 63 0.24 -1.47 5.12
CA SER A 63 1.29 -2.12 5.90
C SER A 63 2.65 -1.93 5.21
N SER A 64 3.75 -2.06 5.96
CA SER A 64 5.10 -2.00 5.39
C SER A 64 5.31 -3.06 4.30
N HIS A 65 4.66 -4.23 4.40
CA HIS A 65 4.74 -5.29 3.39
C HIS A 65 3.99 -4.94 2.10
N GLU A 66 2.80 -4.36 2.21
CA GLU A 66 2.03 -3.90 1.04
C GLU A 66 2.78 -2.77 0.32
N LEU A 67 3.33 -1.82 1.09
CA LEU A 67 4.13 -0.74 0.53
C LEU A 67 5.39 -1.26 -0.17
N ALA A 68 6.07 -2.24 0.42
CA ALA A 68 7.21 -2.90 -0.23
C ALA A 68 6.81 -3.57 -1.55
N THR A 69 5.67 -4.27 -1.56
CA THR A 69 5.14 -4.95 -2.75
C THR A 69 4.85 -3.95 -3.87
N ILE A 70 4.21 -2.83 -3.53
CA ILE A 70 3.91 -1.76 -4.48
C ILE A 70 5.19 -1.17 -5.07
N ILE A 71 6.19 -0.87 -4.24
CA ILE A 71 7.45 -0.28 -4.70
C ILE A 71 8.20 -1.22 -5.63
N VAL A 72 8.22 -2.52 -5.33
CA VAL A 72 8.81 -3.53 -6.23
C VAL A 72 8.09 -3.54 -7.58
N GLY A 73 6.75 -3.55 -7.59
CA GLY A 73 5.95 -3.51 -8.81
C GLY A 73 6.16 -2.23 -9.62
N LEU A 74 6.18 -1.07 -8.97
CA LEU A 74 6.43 0.22 -9.64
C LEU A 74 7.84 0.27 -10.23
N ASN A 75 8.86 -0.22 -9.51
CA ASN A 75 10.23 -0.30 -10.01
C ASN A 75 10.34 -1.25 -11.20
N PHE A 76 9.61 -2.37 -11.19
CA PHE A 76 9.51 -3.27 -12.33
C PHE A 76 8.91 -2.58 -13.55
N VAL A 77 7.79 -1.87 -13.41
CA VAL A 77 7.14 -1.14 -14.51
C VAL A 77 8.05 -0.02 -15.04
N LYS A 78 8.71 0.74 -14.16
CA LYS A 78 9.66 1.81 -14.52
C LYS A 78 10.87 1.33 -15.33
N SER A 79 11.11 0.02 -15.33
CA SER A 79 12.24 -0.61 -16.00
C SER A 79 11.87 -1.25 -17.36
N GLN A 80 10.58 -1.20 -17.74
CA GLN A 80 10.09 -1.67 -19.04
C GLN A 80 10.38 -0.65 -20.16
N VAL A 81 10.25 -1.09 -21.43
CA VAL A 81 10.52 -0.25 -22.62
C VAL A 81 9.40 0.73 -22.99
N ASP A 82 8.18 0.52 -22.48
CA ASP A 82 7.05 1.40 -22.79
C ASP A 82 7.13 2.71 -21.97
N ALA A 83 7.46 3.81 -22.66
CA ALA A 83 7.63 5.11 -22.04
C ALA A 83 6.37 5.63 -21.32
N ARG A 84 5.16 5.29 -21.80
CA ARG A 84 3.90 5.73 -21.17
C ARG A 84 3.70 5.02 -19.84
N LEU A 85 3.92 3.70 -19.81
CA LEU A 85 3.85 2.93 -18.57
C LEU A 85 4.89 3.39 -17.54
N VAL A 86 6.10 3.74 -18.00
CA VAL A 86 7.14 4.30 -17.13
C VAL A 86 6.70 5.65 -16.53
N GLU A 87 6.09 6.52 -17.33
CA GLU A 87 5.58 7.82 -16.87
C GLU A 87 4.43 7.68 -15.88
N ASP A 88 3.46 6.81 -16.18
CA ASP A 88 2.33 6.51 -15.30
C ASP A 88 2.83 5.95 -13.96
N ALA A 89 3.81 5.04 -13.98
CA ALA A 89 4.40 4.48 -12.76
C ALA A 89 5.08 5.55 -11.88
N LYS A 90 5.80 6.50 -12.48
CA LYS A 90 6.37 7.66 -11.76
C LYS A 90 5.25 8.52 -11.15
N GLY A 91 4.18 8.76 -11.90
CA GLY A 91 3.03 9.53 -11.43
C GLY A 91 2.32 8.86 -10.24
N VAL A 92 2.13 7.54 -10.30
CA VAL A 92 1.54 6.75 -9.20
C VAL A 92 2.43 6.83 -7.95
N GLU A 93 3.74 6.65 -8.11
CA GLU A 93 4.71 6.73 -7.00
C GLU A 93 4.64 8.06 -6.25
N VAL A 94 4.57 9.19 -6.98
CA VAL A 94 4.44 10.53 -6.39
C VAL A 94 3.11 10.67 -5.63
N LYS A 95 2.00 10.19 -6.20
CA LYS A 95 0.68 10.24 -5.55
C LYS A 95 0.66 9.45 -4.26
N ILE A 96 1.24 8.24 -4.26
CA ILE A 96 1.38 7.41 -3.05
C ILE A 96 2.23 8.13 -2.02
N LYS A 97 3.40 8.65 -2.41
CA LYS A 97 4.28 9.39 -1.50
C LYS A 97 3.56 10.55 -0.82
N ASN A 98 2.73 11.29 -1.54
CA ASN A 98 2.02 12.46 -1.01
C ASN A 98 0.94 12.12 0.02
N VAL A 99 0.42 10.89 0.01
CA VAL A 99 -0.62 10.46 0.95
C VAL A 99 -0.06 9.61 2.10
N LEU A 100 1.19 9.16 2.05
CA LEU A 100 1.78 8.36 3.13
C LEU A 100 2.10 9.20 4.39
N PRO A 101 1.88 8.65 5.59
CA PRO A 101 2.47 9.15 6.84
C PRO A 101 4.00 9.18 6.78
N ASP A 102 4.64 10.04 7.58
CA ASP A 102 6.09 10.28 7.52
C ASP A 102 6.94 9.03 7.81
N GLU A 103 6.48 8.16 8.71
CA GLU A 103 7.14 6.89 9.01
C GLU A 103 7.18 5.97 7.78
N LEU A 104 6.06 5.84 7.07
CA LEU A 104 5.96 5.01 5.86
C LEU A 104 6.68 5.64 4.67
N LYS A 105 6.71 6.98 4.55
CA LYS A 105 7.59 7.66 3.58
C LYS A 105 9.05 7.30 3.81
N SER A 106 9.51 7.40 5.06
CA SER A 106 10.90 7.10 5.43
C SER A 106 11.24 5.65 5.11
N PHE A 107 10.33 4.72 5.39
CA PHE A 107 10.45 3.31 5.02
C PHE A 107 10.53 3.14 3.49
N MET A 108 9.64 3.78 2.72
CA MET A 108 9.61 3.76 1.26
C MET A 108 10.92 4.26 0.64
N GLU A 109 11.45 5.38 1.11
CA GLU A 109 12.72 5.95 0.64
C GLU A 109 13.90 5.01 0.94
N SER A 110 13.88 4.38 2.12
CA SER A 110 14.90 3.38 2.48
C SER A 110 14.87 2.16 1.55
N LEU A 111 13.68 1.73 1.12
CA LEU A 111 13.50 0.61 0.21
C LEU A 111 13.96 0.97 -1.21
N GLN A 112 13.65 2.16 -1.70
CA GLN A 112 14.10 2.62 -3.02
C GLN A 112 15.63 2.59 -3.14
N ASN A 113 16.34 2.97 -2.07
CA ASN A 113 17.81 2.96 -2.04
C ASN A 113 18.43 1.54 -1.96
N LYS A 114 17.64 0.54 -1.54
CA LYS A 114 18.11 -0.84 -1.29
C LYS A 114 17.58 -1.84 -2.30
N THR A 115 16.68 -1.42 -3.20
CA THR A 115 16.02 -2.31 -4.16
C THR A 115 16.53 -2.04 -5.55
N ILE A 116 17.15 -3.04 -6.17
CA ILE A 116 17.49 -3.05 -7.59
C ILE A 116 16.49 -3.98 -8.27
N VAL A 117 15.69 -3.43 -9.19
CA VAL A 117 14.86 -4.26 -10.09
C VAL A 117 15.55 -4.29 -11.43
N ASP A 118 16.03 -5.47 -11.80
CA ASP A 118 16.65 -5.73 -13.10
C ASP A 118 15.64 -6.49 -13.97
N PRO A 119 14.91 -5.82 -14.88
CA PRO A 119 13.81 -6.41 -15.67
C PRO A 119 14.29 -7.38 -16.72
N TYR A 120 15.52 -7.20 -17.17
CA TYR A 120 16.21 -8.14 -18.00
C TYR A 120 17.24 -8.74 -17.06
N LEU A 121 17.24 -10.04 -16.80
CA LEU A 121 18.41 -10.68 -16.19
C LEU A 121 19.61 -10.61 -17.17
N LYS A 122 20.00 -9.40 -17.61
CA LYS A 122 21.18 -9.10 -18.41
C LYS A 122 22.33 -9.07 -17.43
N PHE A 123 22.75 -10.26 -17.01
CA PHE A 123 24.04 -10.44 -16.36
C PHE A 123 25.14 -10.02 -17.35
N GLY A 124 25.54 -8.76 -17.29
CA GLY A 124 26.61 -8.15 -18.10
C GLY A 124 26.17 -6.78 -18.62
N SER A 125 26.93 -5.69 -18.48
CA SER A 125 28.37 -5.59 -18.28
C SER A 125 28.72 -4.14 -17.91
N GLU A 126 28.71 -3.82 -16.62
CA GLU A 126 29.62 -2.81 -16.06
C GLU A 126 29.70 -3.06 -14.55
N LYS A 127 30.87 -3.52 -14.10
CA LYS A 127 31.17 -3.71 -12.67
C LYS A 127 31.12 -2.33 -12.02
N LYS A 128 30.06 -2.01 -11.29
CA LYS A 128 30.13 -0.95 -10.28
C LYS A 128 30.94 -1.44 -9.09
N GLU A 129 31.79 -0.57 -8.57
CA GLU A 129 32.63 -0.81 -7.42
C GLU A 129 31.76 -1.26 -6.22
N GLY A 130 32.01 -2.46 -5.69
CA GLY A 130 31.26 -3.06 -4.57
C GLY A 130 30.30 -4.22 -4.89
N GLY A 131 30.07 -4.59 -6.16
CA GLY A 131 28.93 -5.45 -6.50
C GLY A 131 29.23 -6.91 -6.89
N ASN A 132 29.73 -7.76 -5.98
CA ASN A 132 29.70 -9.23 -6.22
C ASN A 132 28.31 -9.84 -5.91
N TRP A 133 27.26 -9.02 -6.01
CA TRP A 133 25.87 -9.33 -5.64
C TRP A 133 25.34 -10.57 -6.34
N TYR A 134 25.68 -10.75 -7.61
CA TYR A 134 25.30 -11.95 -8.36
C TYR A 134 25.90 -13.23 -7.74
N LYS A 135 27.18 -13.20 -7.33
CA LYS A 135 27.79 -14.36 -6.66
C LYS A 135 27.17 -14.61 -5.29
N ILE A 136 26.78 -13.54 -4.58
CA ILE A 136 26.12 -13.64 -3.28
C ILE A 136 24.71 -14.21 -3.40
N SER A 137 23.88 -13.67 -4.30
CA SER A 137 22.50 -14.12 -4.47
C SER A 137 22.43 -15.55 -5.00
N SER A 138 23.30 -15.91 -5.95
CA SER A 138 23.40 -17.28 -6.46
C SER A 138 23.90 -18.26 -5.39
N ALA A 139 24.87 -17.86 -4.57
CA ALA A 139 25.37 -18.69 -3.46
C ALA A 139 24.32 -18.91 -2.36
N ILE A 140 23.54 -17.89 -1.99
CA ILE A 140 22.44 -17.99 -1.04
C ILE A 140 21.34 -18.93 -1.58
N SER A 141 20.93 -18.74 -2.83
CA SER A 141 19.92 -19.58 -3.49
C SER A 141 20.35 -21.05 -3.58
N GLN A 142 21.64 -21.31 -3.85
CA GLN A 142 22.20 -22.65 -4.00
C GLN A 142 22.79 -23.23 -2.70
N LYS A 143 22.69 -22.52 -1.56
CA LYS A 143 23.37 -22.86 -0.29
C LYS A 143 24.87 -23.19 -0.43
N LYS A 144 25.56 -22.53 -1.36
CA LYS A 144 27.00 -22.70 -1.59
C LYS A 144 27.79 -21.61 -0.85
N ARG A 145 28.99 -21.93 -0.40
CA ARG A 145 29.94 -20.92 0.11
C ARG A 145 30.66 -20.26 -1.08
N ILE A 146 30.83 -18.95 -0.99
CA ILE A 146 31.64 -18.18 -1.96
C ILE A 146 33.09 -18.25 -1.45
N PRO A 147 34.07 -18.60 -2.31
CA PRO A 147 35.48 -18.54 -1.95
C PRO A 147 35.99 -17.11 -1.77
#